data_AF-A0A0G1AUS8-F1
#
_entry.id   AF-A0A0G1AUS8-F1
#
_cell.length_a   1.000
_cell.length_b   1.000
_cell.length_c   1.000
_cell.angle_alpha   90.00
_cell.angle_beta   90.00
_cell.angle_gamma   90.00
#
_symmetry.space_group_name_H-M   'P 1'
#
loop_
_entity.id
_entity.type
_entity.pdbx_description
1 polymer ?
#
loop_
_entity_poly.entity_id
_entity_poly.type
_entity_poly.pdbx_seq_one_letter_code
_entity_poly.pdbx_strand_id
1 'polypeptide(L)'
;MYKNWKAICEIPNMFLMWLIALLDITYDFDQAIAMKFPEYFTDELQTGPVPWSVMVMTAERNAAKDGNIEGAKNHLSVYNGIPEWIPILHFADDYAGSPIGAGASLIPPELMEALQKEEEIGKVYNWNGKKIVLVDSCDSLEWEFIPAETVALDK
;
A
#
# COMPACT_ATOMS: atom_id res chain seq x y z
N MET A 1 15.91 8.96 13.10
CA MET A 1 14.95 7.94 13.55
C MET A 1 14.29 7.36 12.32
N TYR A 2 14.13 6.05 12.27
CA TYR A 2 13.55 5.27 11.17
C TYR A 2 12.73 4.11 11.76
N LYS A 3 11.93 3.44 10.93
CA LYS A 3 11.10 2.31 11.35
C LYS A 3 11.94 1.05 11.53
N ASN A 4 11.74 0.36 12.65
CA ASN A 4 12.29 -0.98 12.87
C ASN A 4 11.26 -2.00 12.41
N TRP A 5 11.28 -2.31 11.11
CA TRP A 5 10.26 -3.15 10.48
C TRP A 5 10.21 -4.56 11.07
N LYS A 6 11.35 -5.09 11.50
CA LYS A 6 11.39 -6.37 12.22
C LYS A 6 10.52 -6.35 13.47
N ALA A 7 10.66 -5.33 14.31
CA ALA A 7 9.86 -5.21 15.54
C ALA A 7 8.40 -4.84 15.25
N ILE A 8 8.15 -3.99 14.25
CA ILE A 8 6.78 -3.60 13.85
C ILE A 8 5.99 -4.82 13.37
N CYS A 9 6.57 -5.67 12.53
CA CYS A 9 5.90 -6.87 12.02
C CYS A 9 5.62 -7.93 13.11
N GLU A 10 6.24 -7.81 14.29
CA GLU A 10 5.99 -8.69 15.44
C GLU A 10 4.84 -8.19 16.34
N ILE A 11 4.27 -7.01 16.08
CA ILE A 11 3.15 -6.44 16.86
C ILE A 11 1.88 -7.29 16.63
N PRO A 12 1.31 -7.94 17.66
CA PRO A 12 0.15 -8.83 17.48
C PRO A 12 -1.15 -8.08 17.15
N ASN A 13 -1.28 -6.83 17.59
CA ASN A 13 -2.46 -6.01 17.34
C ASN A 13 -2.28 -5.25 16.03
N MET A 14 -3.05 -5.62 15.01
CA MET A 14 -2.96 -5.05 13.67
C MET A 14 -3.19 -3.52 13.65
N PHE A 15 -4.11 -2.98 14.45
CA PHE A 15 -4.35 -1.53 14.49
C PHE A 15 -3.18 -0.76 15.10
N LEU A 16 -2.55 -1.31 16.14
CA LEU A 16 -1.34 -0.73 16.71
C LEU A 16 -0.18 -0.82 15.71
N MET A 17 -0.05 -1.97 15.03
CA MET A 17 0.94 -2.14 13.98
C MET A 17 0.77 -1.09 12.88
N TRP A 18 -0.46 -0.88 12.40
CA TRP A 18 -0.77 0.15 11.40
C TRP A 18 -0.47 1.54 11.92
N LEU A 19 -0.87 1.87 13.15
CA LEU A 19 -0.58 3.17 13.73
C LEU A 19 0.92 3.44 13.67
N ILE A 20 1.74 2.55 14.21
CA ILE A 20 3.21 2.70 14.25
C ILE A 20 3.82 2.68 12.85
N ALA A 21 3.38 1.74 12.00
CA ALA A 21 3.86 1.57 10.63
C ALA A 21 3.55 2.77 9.75
N LEU A 22 2.56 3.59 10.09
CA LEU A 22 2.10 4.72 9.28
C LEU A 22 2.45 6.10 9.86
N LEU A 23 3.14 6.18 11.01
CA LEU A 23 3.63 7.44 11.53
C LEU A 23 4.61 8.10 10.55
N ASP A 24 4.41 9.40 10.31
CA ASP A 24 5.38 10.27 9.68
C ASP A 24 6.14 11.05 10.74
N ILE A 25 7.28 10.49 11.11
CA ILE A 25 8.22 11.02 12.10
C ILE A 25 8.85 12.37 11.72
N THR A 26 8.49 12.97 10.58
CA THR A 26 8.82 14.37 10.29
C THR A 26 7.92 15.35 11.05
N TYR A 27 6.75 14.91 11.54
CA TYR A 27 5.85 15.72 12.34
C TYR A 27 6.08 15.55 13.85
N ASP A 28 6.00 16.65 14.60
CA ASP A 28 6.25 16.67 16.06
C ASP A 28 5.34 15.71 16.85
N PHE A 29 4.06 15.61 16.45
CA PHE A 29 3.10 14.71 17.11
C PHE A 29 3.52 13.24 16.96
N ASP A 30 3.91 12.85 15.75
CA ASP A 30 4.31 11.49 15.42
C ASP A 30 5.65 11.15 16.08
N GLN A 31 6.57 12.12 16.20
CA GLN A 31 7.80 11.98 16.99
C GLN A 31 7.49 11.73 18.47
N ALA A 32 6.52 12.46 19.04
CA ALA A 32 6.12 12.26 20.43
C ALA A 32 5.55 10.85 20.67
N ILE A 33 4.81 10.30 19.70
CA ILE A 33 4.35 8.90 19.76
C ILE A 33 5.55 7.95 19.65
N ALA A 34 6.44 8.17 18.70
CA ALA A 34 7.60 7.31 18.49
C ALA A 34 8.52 7.24 19.72
N MET A 35 8.70 8.35 20.44
CA MET A 35 9.44 8.39 21.70
C MET A 35 8.79 7.58 22.83
N LYS A 36 7.49 7.24 22.74
CA LYS A 36 6.79 6.37 23.70
C LYS A 36 6.94 4.89 23.38
N PHE A 37 7.31 4.55 22.15
CA PHE A 37 7.49 3.18 21.69
C PHE A 37 8.84 2.99 20.97
N PRO A 38 9.97 3.33 21.63
CA PRO A 38 11.28 3.36 20.99
C PRO A 38 11.70 2.01 20.40
N GLU A 39 11.17 0.89 20.89
CA GLU A 39 11.44 -0.47 20.40
C GLU A 39 11.06 -0.68 18.92
N TYR A 40 10.09 0.09 18.40
CA TYR A 40 9.64 0.01 17.00
C TYR A 40 10.38 0.99 16.07
N PHE A 41 11.37 1.70 16.59
CA PHE A 41 12.19 2.63 15.84
C PHE A 41 13.68 2.30 15.96
N THR A 42 14.47 2.76 15.00
CA THR A 42 15.91 2.55 14.93
C THR A 42 16.61 3.77 14.33
N ASP A 43 17.93 3.81 14.44
CA ASP A 43 18.77 4.82 13.79
C ASP A 43 19.21 4.41 12.38
N GLU A 44 18.99 3.15 11.99
CA GLU A 44 19.31 2.63 10.67
C GLU A 44 18.14 2.77 9.70
N LEU A 45 18.40 3.28 8.50
CA LEU A 45 17.38 3.34 7.46
C LEU A 45 17.02 1.92 7.00
N GLN A 46 15.74 1.56 7.11
CA GLN A 46 15.18 0.31 6.60
C GLN A 46 14.14 0.60 5.52
N THR A 47 14.17 -0.18 4.44
CA THR A 47 13.09 -0.22 3.45
C THR A 47 11.89 -1.00 4.00
N GLY A 48 10.74 -0.90 3.35
CA GLY A 48 9.55 -1.64 3.76
C GLY A 48 9.80 -3.16 3.89
N PRO A 49 9.05 -3.85 4.76
CA PRO A 49 9.30 -5.25 5.12
C PRO A 49 9.00 -6.22 4.00
N VAL A 50 8.25 -5.80 2.98
CA VAL A 50 7.78 -6.70 1.92
C VAL A 50 8.37 -6.26 0.58
N PRO A 51 9.25 -7.07 -0.03
CA PRO A 51 9.74 -6.81 -1.37
C PRO A 51 8.59 -6.85 -2.39
N TRP A 52 8.59 -5.92 -3.34
CA TRP A 52 7.64 -5.86 -4.42
C TRP A 52 7.66 -7.14 -5.26
N SER A 53 8.86 -7.64 -5.55
CA SER A 53 9.05 -8.91 -6.27
C SER A 53 8.34 -10.09 -5.61
N VAL A 54 8.28 -10.13 -4.27
CA VAL A 54 7.59 -11.17 -3.50
C VAL A 54 6.07 -11.03 -3.62
N MET A 55 5.54 -9.81 -3.60
CA MET A 55 4.10 -9.58 -3.82
C MET A 55 3.67 -10.04 -5.20
N VAL A 56 4.42 -9.65 -6.23
CA VAL A 56 4.17 -10.03 -7.63
C VAL A 56 4.25 -11.54 -7.81
N MET A 57 5.32 -12.18 -7.30
CA MET A 57 5.49 -13.64 -7.38
C MET A 57 4.33 -14.38 -6.69
N THR A 58 3.83 -13.87 -5.57
CA THR A 58 2.70 -14.45 -4.84
C THR A 58 1.42 -14.34 -5.66
N ALA A 59 1.15 -13.18 -6.24
CA ALA A 59 0.01 -12.97 -7.14
C ALA A 59 0.07 -13.91 -8.36
N GLU A 60 1.20 -13.97 -9.06
CA GLU A 60 1.40 -14.87 -10.21
C GLU A 60 1.16 -16.34 -9.86
N ARG A 61 1.68 -16.78 -8.71
CA ARG A 61 1.49 -18.15 -8.23
C ARG A 61 0.02 -18.48 -7.97
N ASN A 62 -0.75 -17.53 -7.46
CA ASN A 62 -2.17 -17.73 -7.19
C ASN A 62 -2.99 -17.68 -8.49
N ALA A 63 -2.71 -16.71 -9.35
CA ALA A 63 -3.35 -16.59 -10.66
C ALA A 63 -3.13 -17.83 -11.54
N ALA A 64 -1.95 -18.46 -11.46
CA ALA A 64 -1.66 -19.73 -12.14
C ALA A 64 -2.53 -20.90 -11.66
N LYS A 65 -2.98 -20.92 -10.39
CA LYS A 65 -3.92 -21.93 -9.88
C LYS A 65 -5.30 -21.76 -10.48
N ASP A 66 -5.67 -20.52 -10.77
CA ASP A 66 -6.96 -20.15 -11.34
C ASP A 66 -6.96 -20.18 -12.88
N GLY A 67 -5.83 -20.53 -13.50
CA GLY A 67 -5.67 -20.62 -14.95
C GLY A 67 -5.58 -19.26 -15.66
N ASN A 68 -5.39 -18.17 -14.92
CA ASN A 68 -5.38 -16.80 -15.46
C ASN A 68 -4.05 -16.09 -15.19
N ILE A 69 -2.98 -16.49 -15.88
CA ILE A 69 -1.64 -15.91 -15.70
C ILE A 69 -1.55 -14.49 -16.30
N GLU A 70 -2.31 -14.23 -17.36
CA GLU A 70 -2.34 -12.93 -18.04
C GLU A 70 -3.11 -11.91 -17.18
N GLY A 71 -2.37 -11.10 -16.43
CA GLY A 71 -2.93 -10.00 -15.63
C GLY A 71 -2.52 -10.03 -14.16
N ALA A 72 -1.87 -11.10 -13.68
CA ALA A 72 -1.50 -11.22 -12.26
C ALA A 72 -0.62 -10.07 -11.74
N LYS A 73 0.26 -9.53 -12.60
CA LYS A 73 1.12 -8.38 -12.28
C LYS A 73 0.36 -7.06 -12.14
N ASN A 74 -0.84 -7.00 -12.70
CA ASN A 74 -1.67 -5.80 -12.68
C ASN A 74 -2.78 -5.88 -11.64
N HIS A 75 -2.99 -7.06 -11.03
CA HIS A 75 -4.07 -7.34 -10.10
C HIS A 75 -3.56 -8.01 -8.82
N LEU A 76 -2.64 -7.34 -8.10
CA LEU A 76 -2.01 -7.93 -6.92
C LEU A 76 -3.04 -8.21 -5.82
N SER A 77 -4.09 -7.41 -5.72
CA SER A 77 -5.11 -7.59 -4.69
C SER A 77 -5.99 -8.80 -4.99
N VAL A 78 -6.50 -8.90 -6.22
CA VAL A 78 -7.34 -10.01 -6.70
C VAL A 78 -6.68 -11.37 -6.46
N TYR A 79 -5.37 -11.46 -6.67
CA TYR A 79 -4.62 -12.71 -6.53
C TYR A 79 -3.87 -12.83 -5.19
N ASN A 80 -4.27 -12.09 -4.16
CA ASN A 80 -3.71 -12.18 -2.80
C ASN A 80 -2.17 -12.00 -2.76
N GLY A 81 -1.64 -11.12 -3.59
CA GLY A 81 -0.23 -10.71 -3.59
C GLY A 81 0.11 -9.76 -2.44
N ILE A 82 -0.90 -9.08 -1.90
CA ILE A 82 -0.76 -8.14 -0.77
C ILE A 82 -0.98 -8.92 0.55
N PRO A 83 -0.03 -8.89 1.49
CA PRO A 83 -0.26 -9.44 2.83
C PRO A 83 -1.47 -8.81 3.51
N GLU A 84 -2.31 -9.63 4.15
CA GLU A 84 -3.54 -9.20 4.82
C GLU A 84 -3.35 -8.08 5.86
N TRP A 85 -2.15 -8.00 6.41
CA TRP A 85 -1.79 -7.02 7.41
C TRP A 85 -1.43 -5.66 6.81
N ILE A 86 -1.28 -5.51 5.49
CA ILE A 86 -1.04 -4.21 4.86
C ILE A 86 -2.41 -3.55 4.60
N PRO A 87 -2.64 -2.31 5.06
CA PRO A 87 -3.89 -1.62 4.79
C PRO A 87 -3.98 -1.24 3.31
N ILE A 88 -5.11 -1.56 2.69
CA ILE A 88 -5.44 -1.20 1.31
C ILE A 88 -6.35 0.02 1.32
N LEU A 89 -5.98 1.03 0.55
CA LEU A 89 -6.77 2.21 0.26
C LEU A 89 -7.48 1.97 -1.07
N HIS A 90 -8.80 1.90 -1.04
CA HIS A 90 -9.62 1.65 -2.23
C HIS A 90 -10.32 2.95 -2.66
N PHE A 91 -10.08 3.37 -3.89
CA PHE A 91 -10.73 4.51 -4.53
C PHE A 91 -11.49 4.11 -5.80
N ALA A 92 -12.59 4.80 -6.08
CA ALA A 92 -13.37 4.63 -7.29
C ALA A 92 -13.68 5.99 -7.95
N ASP A 93 -13.83 5.98 -9.27
CA ASP A 93 -14.33 7.11 -10.05
C ASP A 93 -15.87 7.22 -9.90
N ASP A 94 -16.39 8.44 -9.87
CA ASP A 94 -17.83 8.74 -9.85
C ASP A 94 -18.46 8.61 -11.26
N TYR A 95 -17.65 8.33 -12.29
CA TYR A 95 -18.14 8.20 -13.66
C TYR A 95 -19.07 6.98 -13.81
N ALA A 96 -20.35 7.32 -13.95
CA ALA A 96 -21.43 6.49 -14.49
C ALA A 96 -22.11 5.48 -13.55
N GLY A 97 -22.43 5.86 -12.31
CA GLY A 97 -23.48 5.19 -11.54
C GLY A 97 -23.21 3.70 -11.26
N SER A 98 -21.95 3.27 -11.36
CA SER A 98 -21.50 2.02 -10.76
C SER A 98 -21.71 2.19 -9.26
N PRO A 99 -22.41 1.27 -8.59
CA PRO A 99 -22.50 1.34 -7.14
C PRO A 99 -21.07 1.34 -6.63
N ILE A 100 -20.62 2.46 -6.04
CA ILE A 100 -19.34 2.58 -5.35
C ILE A 100 -19.11 1.24 -4.67
N GLY A 101 -18.18 0.44 -5.20
CA GLY A 101 -17.97 -0.93 -4.74
C GLY A 101 -17.92 -0.89 -3.22
N ALA A 102 -18.73 -1.72 -2.55
CA ALA A 102 -19.04 -1.53 -1.12
C ALA A 102 -17.76 -1.33 -0.28
N GLY A 103 -17.41 -0.08 0.04
CA GLY A 103 -16.19 0.27 0.77
C GLY A 103 -15.18 1.19 0.06
N ALA A 104 -15.33 1.48 -1.24
CA ALA A 104 -14.46 2.42 -1.95
C ALA A 104 -14.77 3.88 -1.58
N SER A 105 -13.74 4.72 -1.49
CA SER A 105 -13.90 6.17 -1.39
C SER A 105 -13.85 6.81 -2.77
N LEU A 106 -14.44 7.99 -2.93
CA LEU A 106 -14.24 8.76 -4.17
C LEU A 106 -12.76 9.08 -4.33
N ILE A 107 -12.24 8.87 -5.54
CA ILE A 107 -10.85 9.19 -5.84
C ILE A 107 -10.59 10.70 -5.73
N PRO A 108 -9.58 11.13 -4.96
CA PRO A 108 -9.22 12.54 -4.86
C PRO A 108 -8.78 13.10 -6.23
N PRO A 109 -9.18 14.34 -6.60
CA PRO A 109 -8.84 14.94 -7.89
C PRO A 109 -7.34 14.97 -8.20
N GLU A 110 -6.51 15.20 -7.19
CA GLU A 110 -5.05 15.23 -7.33
C GLU A 110 -4.45 13.86 -7.67
N LEU A 111 -5.05 12.77 -7.15
CA LEU A 111 -4.66 11.42 -7.51
C LEU A 111 -5.16 11.05 -8.90
N MET A 112 -6.40 11.41 -9.23
CA MET A 112 -6.96 11.22 -10.56
C MET A 112 -6.10 11.90 -11.64
N GLU A 113 -5.69 13.15 -11.43
CA GLU A 113 -4.80 13.85 -12.37
C GLU A 113 -3.45 13.12 -12.55
N ALA A 114 -2.90 12.54 -11.47
CA ALA A 114 -1.64 11.80 -11.51
C ALA A 114 -1.79 10.47 -12.27
N LEU A 115 -2.89 9.75 -12.07
CA LEU A 115 -3.20 8.50 -12.77
C LEU A 115 -3.45 8.73 -14.27
N GLN A 116 -4.21 9.78 -14.63
CA GLN A 116 -4.46 10.14 -16.03
C GLN A 116 -3.19 10.46 -16.82
N LYS A 117 -2.15 10.96 -16.14
CA LYS A 117 -0.85 11.22 -16.79
C LYS A 117 -0.09 9.94 -17.03
N GLU A 118 -0.02 9.07 -16.03
CA GLU A 118 0.79 7.86 -16.07
C GLU A 118 0.36 6.90 -14.95
N GLU A 119 -0.62 6.06 -15.28
CA GLU A 119 -1.09 4.94 -14.48
C GLU A 119 -0.15 3.74 -14.66
N GLU A 120 0.49 3.29 -13.57
CA GLU A 120 1.40 2.15 -13.60
C GLU A 120 1.38 1.41 -12.25
N ILE A 121 1.13 0.10 -12.29
CA ILE A 121 1.15 -0.76 -11.11
C ILE A 121 2.59 -0.87 -10.58
N GLY A 122 2.77 -0.71 -9.27
CA GLY A 122 4.07 -0.63 -8.61
C GLY A 122 4.68 0.78 -8.58
N LYS A 123 4.01 1.77 -9.16
CA LYS A 123 4.46 3.17 -9.11
C LYS A 123 4.02 3.84 -7.82
N VAL A 124 4.88 4.76 -7.36
CA VAL A 124 4.63 5.60 -6.19
C VAL A 124 3.92 6.90 -6.58
N TYR A 125 2.82 7.19 -5.89
CA TYR A 125 2.05 8.43 -5.97
C TYR A 125 2.15 9.19 -4.64
N ASN A 126 1.98 10.51 -4.67
CA ASN A 126 1.93 11.34 -3.47
C ASN A 126 0.48 11.78 -3.22
N TRP A 127 0.00 11.59 -2.00
CA TRP A 127 -1.33 12.01 -1.57
C TRP A 127 -1.32 12.46 -0.11
N ASN A 128 -1.80 13.67 0.19
CA ASN A 128 -1.81 14.25 1.54
C ASN A 128 -0.45 14.16 2.27
N GLY A 129 0.64 14.41 1.56
CA GLY A 129 2.01 14.32 2.11
C GLY A 129 2.53 12.90 2.30
N LYS A 130 1.71 11.87 2.04
CA LYS A 130 2.09 10.46 2.12
C LYS A 130 2.41 9.90 0.74
N LYS A 131 3.29 8.90 0.72
CA LYS A 131 3.60 8.12 -0.48
C LYS A 131 2.77 6.84 -0.46
N ILE A 132 2.08 6.56 -1.56
CA ILE A 132 1.27 5.36 -1.75
C ILE A 132 1.69 4.66 -3.05
N VAL A 133 1.58 3.34 -3.11
CA VAL A 133 1.92 2.53 -4.28
C VAL A 133 0.63 1.98 -4.87
N LEU A 134 0.45 2.17 -6.18
CA LEU A 134 -0.68 1.55 -6.90
C LEU A 134 -0.44 0.04 -7.02
N VAL A 135 -1.37 -0.77 -6.56
CA VAL A 135 -1.26 -2.25 -6.51
C VAL A 135 -2.29 -2.95 -7.37
N ASP A 136 -3.42 -2.30 -7.64
CA ASP A 136 -4.47 -2.83 -8.49
C ASP A 136 -5.17 -1.69 -9.22
N SER A 137 -5.62 -1.97 -10.44
CA SER A 137 -6.46 -1.08 -11.25
C SER A 137 -7.46 -1.92 -12.02
N CYS A 138 -8.75 -1.68 -11.80
CA CYS A 138 -9.84 -2.35 -12.50
C CYS A 138 -10.47 -1.38 -13.51
N ASP A 139 -10.24 -1.65 -14.79
CA ASP A 139 -10.81 -0.91 -15.93
C ASP A 139 -10.65 0.64 -15.85
N SER A 140 -9.65 1.12 -15.12
CA SER A 140 -9.47 2.56 -14.81
C SER A 140 -10.69 3.22 -14.17
N LEU A 141 -11.49 2.44 -13.43
CA LEU A 141 -12.65 2.90 -12.65
C LEU A 141 -12.42 2.72 -11.15
N GLU A 142 -11.65 1.71 -10.76
CA GLU A 142 -11.30 1.42 -9.38
C GLU A 142 -9.78 1.26 -9.25
N TRP A 143 -9.21 1.83 -8.20
CA TRP A 143 -7.79 1.78 -7.92
C TRP A 143 -7.56 1.41 -6.46
N GLU A 144 -6.61 0.50 -6.25
CA GLU A 144 -6.18 0.12 -4.93
C GLU A 144 -4.72 0.52 -4.70
N PHE A 145 -4.48 1.09 -3.53
CA PHE A 145 -3.16 1.55 -3.12
C PHE A 145 -2.77 0.98 -1.76
N ILE A 146 -1.47 0.85 -1.53
CA ILE A 146 -0.92 0.57 -0.20
C ILE A 146 0.09 1.66 0.20
N PRO A 147 0.31 1.90 1.49
CA PRO A 147 1.33 2.84 1.95
C PRO A 147 2.72 2.41 1.47
N ALA A 148 3.43 3.30 0.77
CA ALA A 148 4.69 2.95 0.09
C ALA A 148 5.78 2.47 1.05
N GLU A 149 5.71 2.89 2.31
CA GLU A 149 6.64 2.48 3.36
C GLU A 149 6.51 1.02 3.78
N THR A 150 5.38 0.36 3.49
CA THR A 150 5.19 -1.08 3.74
C THR A 150 5.87 -1.96 2.69
N VAL A 151 6.40 -1.37 1.62
CA VAL A 151 6.97 -2.06 0.46
C VAL A 151 8.43 -1.66 0.25
N ALA A 152 9.27 -2.64 -0.08
CA ALA A 152 10.57 -2.41 -0.69
C ALA A 152 10.42 -2.57 -2.21
N LEU A 153 10.48 -1.46 -2.95
CA LEU A 153 10.45 -1.48 -4.42
C LEU A 153 11.80 -1.96 -4.98
N ASP A 154 12.03 -3.27 -4.91
CA ASP A 154 13.19 -3.96 -5.48
C ASP A 154 12.97 -4.19 -6.98
N LYS A 155 13.70 -3.41 -7.79
CA LYS A 155 13.71 -3.54 -9.26
C LYS A 155 14.80 -4.49 -9.70
#